data_AF-A0A9X9HU60-F1
#
_entry.id   AF-A0A9X9HU60-F1
#
_cell.length_a   1.000
_cell.length_b   1.000
_cell.length_c   1.000
_cell.angle_alpha   90.00
_cell.angle_beta   90.00
_cell.angle_gamma   90.00
#
_symmetry.space_group_name_H-M   'P 1'
#
loop_
_entity.id
_entity.type
_entity.pdbx_description
1 polymer ?
#
loop_
_entity_poly.entity_id
_entity_poly.type
_entity_poly.pdbx_seq_one_letter_code
_entity_poly.pdbx_strand_id
1 'polypeptide(L)'
;MAVLLNLFFNEYGLRSGMAWALSTIILFIICAIFMGFYMINHDVEDDFHPTFILGGLFVVYLFLFIGIGLINQYEYIPISGSDIQKANLRRCIVDKTVNLENIEEIMTDCQRRDQELKFKTEIESLGK
;
A
#
# COMPACT_ATOMS: atom_id res chain seq x y z
N MET A 1 0.79 13.10 0.02
CA MET A 1 0.08 12.10 0.86
C MET A 1 -1.11 11.48 0.17
N ALA A 2 -2.04 12.24 -0.43
CA ALA A 2 -3.22 11.69 -1.11
C ALA A 2 -2.94 10.54 -2.11
N VAL A 3 -1.97 10.72 -3.00
CA VAL A 3 -1.58 9.68 -3.99
C VAL A 3 -1.06 8.42 -3.32
N LEU A 4 -0.21 8.56 -2.29
CA LEU A 4 0.32 7.42 -1.53
C LEU A 4 -0.78 6.69 -0.77
N LEU A 5 -1.72 7.42 -0.17
CA LEU A 5 -2.87 6.85 0.55
C LEU A 5 -3.75 6.03 -0.39
N ASN A 6 -4.06 6.53 -1.57
CA ASN A 6 -4.90 5.83 -2.53
C ASN A 6 -4.19 4.66 -3.21
N LEU A 7 -2.86 4.73 -3.36
CA LEU A 7 -2.07 3.67 -3.99
C LEU A 7 -1.85 2.51 -3.02
N PHE A 8 -1.43 2.78 -1.79
CA PHE A 8 -0.96 1.76 -0.85
C PHE A 8 -2.00 1.31 0.17
N PHE A 9 -3.11 2.03 0.33
CA PHE A 9 -4.14 1.73 1.30
C PHE A 9 -5.51 1.65 0.64
N ASN A 10 -6.35 0.76 1.15
CA ASN A 10 -7.70 0.58 0.63
C ASN A 10 -8.66 1.68 1.11
N GLU A 11 -9.93 1.55 0.77
CA GLU A 11 -10.99 2.50 1.15
C GLU A 11 -11.22 2.63 2.68
N TYR A 12 -10.68 1.71 3.48
CA TYR A 12 -10.72 1.72 4.94
C TYR A 12 -9.38 2.16 5.55
N GLY A 13 -8.42 2.57 4.73
CA GLY A 13 -7.08 2.92 5.20
C GLY A 13 -6.25 1.71 5.65
N LEU A 14 -6.62 0.50 5.24
CA LEU A 14 -5.86 -0.72 5.53
C LEU A 14 -4.88 -0.99 4.40
N ARG A 15 -3.75 -1.61 4.71
CA ARG A 15 -2.69 -1.86 3.74
C ARG A 15 -3.22 -2.71 2.57
N SER A 16 -3.10 -2.19 1.35
CA SER A 16 -3.55 -2.88 0.14
C SER A 16 -2.54 -3.95 -0.29
N GLY A 17 -2.74 -5.21 0.11
CA GLY A 17 -1.79 -6.29 -0.20
C GLY A 17 -1.40 -6.39 -1.69
N MET A 18 -2.36 -6.13 -2.59
CA MET A 18 -2.11 -6.16 -4.04
C MET A 18 -1.21 -5.01 -4.52
N ALA A 19 -1.44 -3.78 -4.04
CA ALA A 19 -0.61 -2.64 -4.45
C ALA A 19 0.84 -2.75 -3.95
N TRP A 20 1.02 -3.30 -2.75
CA TRP A 20 2.33 -3.56 -2.17
C TRP A 20 3.08 -4.65 -2.96
N ALA A 21 2.38 -5.72 -3.35
CA ALA A 21 2.94 -6.77 -4.20
C ALA A 21 3.33 -6.23 -5.60
N LEU A 22 2.43 -5.48 -6.24
CA LEU A 22 2.70 -4.89 -7.56
C LEU A 22 3.88 -3.92 -7.53
N SER A 23 3.98 -3.07 -6.50
CA SER A 23 5.11 -2.15 -6.35
C SER A 23 6.44 -2.90 -6.25
N THR A 24 6.44 -4.02 -5.52
CA THR A 24 7.62 -4.89 -5.38
C THR A 24 8.00 -5.54 -6.72
N ILE A 25 7.02 -6.03 -7.48
CA ILE A 25 7.24 -6.63 -8.81
C ILE A 25 7.82 -5.60 -9.78
N ILE A 26 7.25 -4.39 -9.82
CA ILE A 26 7.71 -3.32 -10.70
C ILE A 26 9.18 -2.98 -10.41
N LEU A 27 9.57 -2.92 -9.13
CA LEU A 27 10.96 -2.72 -8.75
C LEU A 27 11.87 -3.82 -9.31
N PHE A 28 11.50 -5.09 -9.14
CA PHE A 28 12.31 -6.20 -9.65
C PHE A 28 12.49 -6.14 -11.17
N ILE A 29 11.44 -5.76 -11.90
CA ILE A 29 11.50 -5.57 -13.37
C ILE A 29 12.48 -4.44 -13.72
N ILE A 30 12.37 -3.29 -13.05
CA ILE A 30 13.28 -2.15 -13.28
C ILE A 30 14.73 -2.59 -13.00
N CYS A 31 14.98 -3.25 -11.87
CA CYS A 31 16.30 -3.76 -11.54
C CYS A 31 16.84 -4.73 -12.59
N ALA A 32 16.02 -5.65 -13.08
CA ALA A 32 16.40 -6.61 -14.11
C ALA A 32 16.74 -5.93 -15.45
N ILE A 33 15.95 -4.92 -15.86
CA ILE A 33 16.21 -4.14 -17.08
C ILE A 33 17.53 -3.39 -16.97
N PHE A 34 17.79 -2.72 -15.83
CA PHE A 34 19.04 -2.00 -15.60
C PHE A 34 20.25 -2.93 -15.62
N MET A 35 20.17 -4.11 -14.96
CA MET A 35 21.22 -5.12 -15.02
C MET A 35 21.47 -5.61 -16.45
N GLY A 36 20.40 -5.92 -17.18
CA GLY A 36 20.50 -6.40 -18.56
C GLY A 36 21.13 -5.37 -19.49
N PHE A 37 20.68 -4.12 -19.40
CA PHE A 37 21.24 -3.02 -20.19
C PHE A 37 22.72 -2.80 -19.87
N TYR A 38 23.11 -2.85 -18.60
CA TYR A 38 24.50 -2.68 -18.21
C TYR A 38 25.38 -3.81 -18.73
N MET A 39 24.98 -5.07 -18.54
CA MET A 39 25.75 -6.23 -19.00
C MET A 39 25.98 -6.24 -20.52
N ILE A 40 25.11 -5.59 -21.30
CA ILE A 40 25.25 -5.47 -22.76
C ILE A 40 26.21 -4.33 -23.15
N ASN A 41 26.23 -3.23 -22.40
CA ASN A 41 26.94 -2.00 -22.79
C ASN A 41 28.32 -1.82 -22.16
N HIS A 42 28.67 -2.59 -21.12
CA HIS A 42 29.97 -2.51 -20.45
C HIS A 42 30.67 -3.86 -20.45
N ASP A 43 31.91 -3.89 -20.95
CA ASP A 43 32.82 -5.02 -20.76
C ASP A 43 33.25 -5.04 -19.28
N VAL A 44 33.38 -6.23 -18.71
CA VAL A 44 33.45 -6.47 -17.24
C VAL A 44 34.77 -6.00 -16.61
N GLU A 45 35.58 -5.22 -17.31
CA GLU A 45 36.90 -4.73 -16.87
C GLU A 45 36.88 -3.38 -16.13
N ASP A 46 35.74 -2.66 -16.11
CA ASP A 46 35.62 -1.41 -15.34
C ASP A 46 35.44 -1.70 -13.84
N ASP A 47 36.36 -1.19 -13.01
CA ASP A 47 36.42 -1.33 -11.53
C ASP A 47 35.17 -0.81 -10.80
N PHE A 48 34.29 -0.06 -11.48
CA PHE A 48 33.08 0.48 -10.89
C PHE A 48 31.89 -0.46 -11.11
N HIS A 49 31.67 -1.36 -10.15
CA HIS A 49 30.63 -2.38 -10.27
C HIS A 49 29.21 -1.76 -10.24
N PRO A 50 28.41 -1.92 -11.31
CA PRO A 50 27.01 -1.44 -11.40
C PRO A 50 26.11 -2.05 -10.32
N THR A 51 26.48 -3.25 -9.85
CA THR A 51 25.86 -3.98 -8.75
C THR A 51 25.85 -3.13 -7.48
N PHE A 52 26.84 -2.26 -7.29
CA PHE A 52 26.90 -1.34 -6.17
C PHE A 52 25.88 -0.21 -6.28
N ILE A 53 25.73 0.43 -7.46
CA ILE A 53 24.67 1.43 -7.69
C ILE A 53 23.29 0.79 -7.56
N LEU A 54 23.08 -0.36 -8.20
CA LEU A 54 21.78 -1.03 -8.17
C LEU A 54 21.45 -1.54 -6.77
N GLY A 55 22.43 -2.08 -6.05
CA GLY A 55 22.30 -2.44 -4.65
C GLY A 55 21.96 -1.22 -3.78
N GLY A 56 22.61 -0.08 -4.02
CA GLY A 56 22.28 1.18 -3.36
C GLY A 56 20.85 1.65 -3.62
N LEU A 57 20.40 1.64 -4.88
CA LEU A 57 19.02 1.98 -5.26
C LEU A 57 17.99 1.04 -4.63
N PHE A 58 18.30 -0.25 -4.59
CA PHE A 58 17.46 -1.25 -3.95
C PHE A 58 17.33 -0.99 -2.44
N VAL A 59 18.44 -0.70 -1.77
CA VAL A 59 18.46 -0.36 -0.33
C VAL A 59 17.66 0.92 -0.06
N VAL A 60 17.85 1.97 -0.86
CA VAL A 60 17.06 3.22 -0.75
C VAL A 60 15.58 2.95 -0.94
N TYR A 61 15.21 2.15 -1.95
CA TYR A 61 13.82 1.76 -2.15
C TYR A 61 13.26 0.99 -0.94
N LEU A 62 14.00 0.01 -0.40
CA LEU A 62 13.57 -0.73 0.78
C LEU A 62 13.31 0.20 1.97
N PHE A 63 14.21 1.16 2.21
CA PHE A 63 14.00 2.15 3.28
C PHE A 63 12.76 3.01 3.05
N LEU A 64 12.53 3.49 1.81
CA LEU A 64 11.32 4.24 1.47
C LEU A 64 10.05 3.39 1.62
N PHE A 65 10.09 2.14 1.18
CA PHE A 65 8.97 1.21 1.21
C PHE A 65 8.59 0.82 2.64
N ILE A 66 9.59 0.51 3.48
CA ILE A 66 9.40 0.30 4.92
C ILE A 66 8.88 1.57 5.57
N GLY A 67 9.47 2.72 5.24
CA GLY A 67 9.06 4.03 5.75
C GLY A 67 7.58 4.31 5.49
N ILE A 68 7.11 4.11 4.25
CA ILE A 68 5.68 4.23 3.90
C ILE A 68 4.82 3.28 4.73
N GLY A 69 5.31 2.07 5.00
CA GLY A 69 4.59 1.06 5.78
C GLY A 69 4.43 1.41 7.26
N LEU A 70 5.33 2.25 7.78
CA LEU A 70 5.32 2.71 9.16
C LEU A 70 4.54 4.02 9.36
N ILE A 71 4.07 4.66 8.27
CA ILE A 71 3.25 5.86 8.36
C ILE A 71 1.92 5.49 9.03
N ASN A 72 1.52 6.25 10.04
CA ASN A 72 0.16 6.20 10.57
C ASN A 72 -0.81 6.83 9.56
N GLN A 73 -1.33 6.03 8.63
CA GLN A 73 -2.19 6.51 7.56
C GLN A 73 -3.46 7.21 8.08
N TYR A 74 -3.95 6.83 9.26
CA TYR A 74 -5.17 7.38 9.83
C TYR A 74 -5.06 8.84 10.29
N GLU A 75 -3.84 9.34 10.51
CA GLU A 75 -3.58 10.75 10.74
C GLU A 75 -3.71 11.57 9.44
N TYR A 76 -3.38 10.97 8.30
CA TYR A 76 -3.37 11.64 7.00
C TYR A 76 -4.67 11.50 6.21
N ILE A 77 -5.50 10.49 6.51
CA ILE A 77 -6.80 10.28 5.85
C ILE A 77 -7.74 11.49 6.00
N PRO A 78 -7.94 12.07 7.21
CA PRO A 78 -8.81 13.24 7.37
C PRO A 78 -8.38 14.45 6.53
N ILE A 79 -7.08 14.62 6.33
CA ILE A 79 -6.48 15.77 5.65
C ILE A 79 -6.47 15.53 4.13
N SER A 80 -5.96 14.38 3.71
CA SER A 80 -5.55 14.12 2.32
C SER A 80 -6.08 12.82 1.72
N GLY A 81 -6.82 12.01 2.49
CA GLY A 81 -7.46 10.81 1.96
C GLY A 81 -8.54 11.11 0.92
N SER A 82 -8.93 10.09 0.16
CA SER A 82 -10.08 10.20 -0.74
C SER A 82 -11.38 10.45 0.03
N ASP A 83 -12.41 10.95 -0.66
CA ASP A 83 -13.71 11.18 -0.04
C ASP A 83 -14.31 9.90 0.56
N ILE A 84 -14.08 8.76 -0.09
CA ILE A 84 -14.48 7.44 0.41
C ILE A 84 -13.72 7.08 1.69
N GLN A 85 -12.39 7.24 1.71
CA GLN A 85 -11.58 6.99 2.91
C GLN A 85 -12.02 7.86 4.09
N LYS A 86 -12.31 9.15 3.84
CA LYS A 86 -12.79 10.08 4.85
C LYS A 86 -14.17 9.69 5.37
N ALA A 87 -15.10 9.34 4.48
CA ALA A 87 -16.45 8.92 4.85
C ALA A 87 -16.42 7.61 5.67
N ASN A 88 -15.64 6.63 5.23
CA ASN A 88 -15.46 5.36 5.92
C ASN A 88 -14.83 5.55 7.29
N LEU A 89 -13.77 6.34 7.41
CA LEU A 89 -13.15 6.63 8.70
C LEU A 89 -14.19 7.23 9.67
N ARG A 90 -14.94 8.26 9.25
CA ARG A 90 -15.95 8.92 10.09
C ARG A 90 -17.05 7.97 10.57
N ARG A 91 -17.60 7.14 9.69
CA ARG A 91 -18.69 6.21 10.07
C ARG A 91 -18.20 5.03 10.92
N CYS A 92 -16.97 4.55 10.69
CA CYS A 92 -16.44 3.37 11.36
C CYS A 92 -15.99 3.65 12.81
N ILE A 93 -15.61 4.89 13.10
CA ILE A 93 -15.19 5.34 14.43
C ILE A 93 -16.31 5.97 15.27
N VAL A 94 -17.50 6.14 14.70
CA VAL A 94 -18.62 6.75 15.43
C VAL A 94 -18.89 5.96 16.72
N ASP A 95 -19.05 6.68 17.83
CA ASP A 95 -19.30 6.12 19.16
C ASP A 95 -18.23 5.14 19.69
N LYS A 96 -17.01 5.19 19.14
CA LYS A 96 -15.87 4.39 19.60
C LYS A 96 -14.78 5.28 20.20
N THR A 97 -14.14 4.80 21.26
CA THR A 97 -12.88 5.38 21.75
C THR A 97 -11.75 4.94 20.84
N VAL A 98 -11.19 5.88 20.06
CA VAL A 98 -10.13 5.62 19.09
C VAL A 98 -8.77 6.01 19.64
N ASN A 99 -7.79 5.13 19.48
CA ASN A 99 -6.39 5.39 19.71
C ASN A 99 -5.55 4.75 18.58
N LEU A 100 -4.23 4.96 18.62
CA LEU A 100 -3.32 4.44 17.59
C LEU A 100 -3.28 2.91 17.52
N GLU A 101 -3.52 2.24 18.65
CA GLU A 101 -3.40 0.78 18.78
C GLU A 101 -4.66 0.07 18.25
N ASN A 102 -5.84 0.65 18.43
CA ASN A 102 -7.11 0.01 18.13
C ASN A 102 -7.75 0.47 16.80
N ILE A 103 -7.27 1.55 16.19
CA ILE A 103 -7.88 2.11 14.98
C ILE A 103 -7.85 1.13 13.80
N GLU A 104 -6.75 0.38 13.63
CA GLU A 104 -6.63 -0.61 12.56
C GLU A 104 -7.63 -1.76 12.75
N GLU A 105 -7.79 -2.25 13.98
CA GLU A 105 -8.78 -3.27 14.33
C GLU A 105 -10.21 -2.76 14.08
N ILE A 106 -10.52 -1.55 14.53
CA ILE A 106 -11.81 -0.89 14.32
C ILE A 106 -12.17 -0.81 12.83
N MET A 107 -11.21 -0.44 11.99
CA MET A 107 -11.41 -0.30 10.54
C MET A 107 -11.52 -1.66 9.85
N THR A 108 -10.74 -2.65 10.29
CA THR A 108 -10.83 -4.04 9.81
C THR A 108 -12.20 -4.65 10.10
N ASP A 109 -12.69 -4.47 11.32
CA ASP A 109 -14.03 -4.91 11.71
C ASP A 109 -15.13 -4.21 10.93
N CYS A 110 -14.97 -2.91 10.68
CA CYS A 110 -15.90 -2.15 9.85
C CYS A 110 -15.95 -2.71 8.42
N GLN A 111 -14.79 -2.93 7.79
CA GLN A 111 -14.72 -3.51 6.46
C GLN A 111 -15.37 -4.89 6.39
N ARG A 112 -15.10 -5.76 7.37
CA ARG A 112 -15.67 -7.11 7.44
C ARG A 112 -17.19 -7.08 7.50
N ARG A 113 -17.77 -6.24 8.36
CA ARG A 113 -19.24 -6.11 8.47
C ARG A 113 -19.89 -5.64 7.17
N ASP A 114 -19.26 -4.69 6.49
CA ASP A 114 -19.74 -4.20 5.20
C ASP A 114 -19.69 -5.28 4.12
N GLN A 115 -18.63 -6.10 4.10
CA GLN A 115 -18.50 -7.23 3.19
C GLN A 115 -19.56 -8.31 3.47
N GLU A 116 -19.81 -8.63 4.75
CA GLU A 116 -20.86 -9.57 5.15
C GLU A 116 -22.25 -9.08 4.73
N LEU A 117 -22.54 -7.79 4.94
CA LEU A 117 -23.81 -7.19 4.53
C LEU A 117 -23.98 -7.26 3.01
N LYS A 118 -22.94 -6.86 2.25
CA LYS A 118 -22.95 -6.93 0.79
C LYS A 118 -23.21 -8.35 0.28
N PHE A 119 -22.54 -9.34 0.88
CA PHE A 119 -22.72 -10.74 0.53
C PHE A 119 -24.14 -11.24 0.83
N LYS A 120 -24.72 -10.88 1.99
CA LYS A 120 -26.11 -11.23 2.33
C LYS A 120 -27.10 -10.63 1.33
N THR A 121 -26.95 -9.35 1.00
CA THR A 121 -27.83 -8.68 0.02
C THR A 121 -27.71 -9.30 -1.37
N GLU A 122 -26.51 -9.71 -1.78
CA GLU A 122 -26.29 -10.40 -3.05
C GLU A 122 -27.00 -11.76 -3.09
N ILE A 123 -26.89 -12.57 -2.03
CA ILE A 123 -27.63 -13.83 -1.90
C ILE A 123 -29.15 -13.61 -1.96
N GLU A 124 -29.67 -12.64 -1.20
CA GLU A 124 -31.10 -12.32 -1.19
C GLU A 124 -31.60 -11.86 -2.57
N SER A 125 -30.76 -11.19 -3.36
CA SER A 125 -31.09 -10.76 -4.71
C SER A 125 -31.14 -11.90 -5.73
N LEU A 126 -30.37 -12.97 -5.52
CA LEU A 126 -30.36 -14.15 -6.38
C LEU A 126 -31.52 -15.12 -6.09
N GLY A 127 -32.13 -15.01 -4.91
CA GLY A 127 -33.30 -15.80 -4.51
C GLY A 127 -34.65 -15.22 -4.95
N LYS A 128 -34.65 -14.07 -5.64
CA LYS A 128 -35.82 -13.43 -6.27
C LYS A 128 -35.82 -13.66 -7.77
#